data_AF-A0A3N5VND2-F1
#
_entry.id   AF-A0A3N5VND2-F1
#
_cell.length_a   1.000
_cell.length_b   1.000
_cell.length_c   1.000
_cell.angle_alpha   90.00
_cell.angle_beta   90.00
_cell.angle_gamma   90.00
#
_symmetry.space_group_name_H-M   'P 1'
#
loop_
_entity.id
_entity.type
_entity.pdbx_description
1 polymer ?
#
loop_
_entity_poly.entity_id
_entity_poly.type
_entity_poly.pdbx_seq_one_letter_code
_entity_poly.pdbx_strand_id
1 'polypeptide(L)'
;MNRRRDQPKTPAFVIFAVILAFAICAGGGVLHVFYVNQQIKVRREIDAIDRRVEHCRLEIRTTEMRMDQLLNRFVIRKQLEENGSNLRPISLAVVEEIDPAPPLRRSMASAAP
;
A
#
# COMPACT_ATOMS: atom_id res chain seq x y z
N MET A 1 50.68 35.51 51.68
CA MET A 1 49.78 34.41 52.07
C MET A 1 48.42 34.63 51.40
N ASN A 2 47.97 33.68 50.59
CA ASN A 2 46.62 33.48 50.02
C ASN A 2 45.93 34.64 49.25
N ARG A 3 46.25 34.76 47.97
CA ARG A 3 45.46 35.51 46.96
C ARG A 3 45.00 34.56 45.84
N ARG A 4 44.14 33.60 46.18
CA ARG A 4 43.56 32.62 45.22
C ARG A 4 42.11 32.23 45.58
N ARG A 5 41.26 33.17 45.98
CA ARG A 5 39.85 32.87 46.36
C ARG A 5 38.77 33.65 45.62
N ASP A 6 39.10 34.46 44.62
CA ASP A 6 38.09 35.09 43.77
C ASP A 6 38.09 34.41 42.40
N GLN A 7 37.54 33.21 42.33
CA GLN A 7 37.05 32.67 41.08
C GLN A 7 35.55 33.02 40.98
N PRO A 8 35.10 33.66 39.88
CA PRO A 8 33.68 33.89 39.67
C PRO A 8 32.98 32.53 39.60
N LYS A 9 32.12 32.24 40.58
CA LYS A 9 31.28 31.04 40.56
C LYS A 9 30.39 31.12 39.33
N THR A 10 30.40 30.09 38.48
CA THR A 10 29.50 30.01 37.33
C THR A 10 28.06 30.22 37.79
N PRO A 11 27.33 31.19 37.22
CA PRO A 11 25.97 31.47 37.65
C PRO A 11 25.07 30.28 37.34
N ALA A 12 24.17 29.95 38.27
CA ALA A 12 23.28 28.78 38.19
C ALA A 12 22.45 28.74 36.88
N PHE A 13 22.16 29.91 36.30
CA PHE A 13 21.51 30.05 35.00
C PHE A 13 22.27 29.38 33.86
N VAL A 14 23.61 29.46 33.84
CA VAL A 14 24.44 28.83 32.79
C VAL A 14 24.37 27.31 32.91
N ILE A 15 24.36 26.78 34.12
CA ILE A 15 24.20 25.33 34.37
C ILE A 15 22.82 24.87 33.90
N PHE A 16 21.76 25.62 34.23
CA PHE A 16 20.40 25.32 33.78
C PHE A 16 20.28 25.36 32.25
N ALA A 17 20.85 26.38 31.60
CA ALA A 17 20.84 26.50 30.14
C ALA A 17 21.55 25.33 29.45
N VAL A 18 22.68 24.85 30.00
CA VAL A 18 23.39 23.69 29.47
C VAL A 18 22.59 22.40 29.63
N ILE A 19 21.94 22.21 30.78
CA ILE A 19 21.06 21.05 31.02
C ILE A 19 19.87 21.07 30.06
N LEU A 20 19.25 22.24 29.86
CA LEU A 20 18.13 22.40 28.93
C LEU A 20 18.56 22.12 27.48
N ALA A 21 19.69 22.66 27.05
CA ALA A 21 20.26 22.40 25.73
C ALA A 21 20.54 20.91 25.53
N PHE A 22 21.12 20.25 26.54
CA PHE A 22 21.36 18.81 26.52
C PHE A 22 20.05 18.01 26.42
N ALA A 23 19.02 18.39 27.17
CA ALA A 23 17.71 17.73 27.13
C ALA A 23 17.05 17.85 25.75
N ILE A 24 17.14 19.00 25.09
CA ILE A 24 16.62 19.23 23.75
C ILE A 24 17.39 18.39 22.72
N CYS A 25 18.72 18.38 22.78
CA CYS A 25 19.55 17.57 21.87
C CYS A 25 19.29 16.07 22.06
N ALA A 26 19.20 15.60 23.30
CA ALA A 26 18.90 14.19 23.61
C ALA A 26 17.49 13.81 23.14
N GLY A 27 16.49 14.64 23.41
CA GLY A 27 15.11 14.44 22.96
C GLY A 27 15.01 14.39 21.43
N GLY A 28 15.67 15.34 20.75
CA GLY A 28 15.74 15.38 19.29
C GLY A 28 16.39 14.14 18.68
N GLY A 29 17.47 13.65 19.29
CA GLY A 29 18.14 12.41 18.86
C GLY A 29 17.25 11.17 18.97
N VAL A 30 16.52 11.03 20.08
CA VAL A 30 15.59 9.91 20.30
C VAL A 30 14.43 9.95 19.31
N LEU A 31 13.81 11.12 19.12
CA LEU A 31 12.74 11.33 18.14
C LEU A 31 13.21 11.00 16.73
N HIS A 32 14.40 11.45 16.33
CA HIS A 32 14.95 11.17 15.00
C HIS A 32 15.08 9.66 14.74
N VAL A 33 15.65 8.92 15.67
CA VAL A 33 15.78 7.45 15.55
C VAL A 33 14.40 6.78 15.52
N PHE A 34 13.46 7.25 16.33
CA PHE A 34 12.10 6.74 16.34
C PHE A 34 11.41 6.93 14.97
N TYR A 35 11.49 8.14 14.39
CA TYR A 35 10.91 8.43 13.08
C TYR A 35 11.54 7.59 11.96
N VAL A 36 12.87 7.43 11.94
CA VAL A 36 13.54 6.61 10.92
C VAL A 36 13.09 5.15 11.02
N ASN A 37 12.99 4.61 12.24
CA ASN A 37 12.50 3.25 12.43
C ASN A 37 11.06 3.07 11.97
N GLN A 38 10.21 4.08 12.19
CA GLN A 38 8.83 4.06 11.72
C GLN A 38 8.74 4.17 10.19
N GLN A 39 9.57 5.00 9.57
CA GLN A 39 9.66 5.07 8.11
C GLN A 39 10.04 3.73 7.48
N ILE A 40 10.97 2.98 8.09
CA ILE A 40 11.34 1.64 7.59
C ILE A 40 10.16 0.68 7.68
N LYS A 41 9.40 0.70 8.77
CA LYS A 41 8.19 -0.14 8.92
C LYS A 41 7.16 0.18 7.84
N VAL A 42 6.85 1.46 7.67
CA VAL A 42 5.89 1.92 6.65
C VAL A 42 6.35 1.54 5.24
N ARG A 43 7.64 1.71 4.91
CA ARG A 43 8.17 1.29 3.61
C ARG A 43 8.02 -0.21 3.37
N ARG A 44 8.30 -1.04 4.37
CA ARG A 44 8.11 -2.50 4.25
C ARG A 44 6.65 -2.89 4.07
N GLU A 45 5.74 -2.19 4.72
CA GLU A 45 4.30 -2.41 4.54
C GLU A 45 3.85 -2.03 3.13
N ILE A 46 4.34 -0.90 2.59
CA ILE A 46 4.10 -0.49 1.20
C ILE A 46 4.61 -1.56 0.23
N ASP A 47 5.86 -2.00 0.38
CA ASP A 47 6.45 -3.05 -0.47
C ASP A 47 5.65 -4.36 -0.42
N ALA A 48 5.13 -4.73 0.76
CA ALA A 48 4.30 -5.92 0.91
C ALA A 48 2.95 -5.78 0.21
N ILE A 49 2.34 -4.60 0.25
CA ILE A 49 1.09 -4.30 -0.46
C ILE A 49 1.33 -4.31 -1.97
N ASP A 50 2.40 -3.68 -2.45
CA ASP A 50 2.71 -3.63 -3.89
C ASP A 50 2.90 -5.04 -4.47
N ARG A 51 3.60 -5.92 -3.76
CA ARG A 51 3.74 -7.33 -4.16
C ARG A 51 2.39 -8.05 -4.23
N ARG A 52 1.46 -7.78 -3.31
CA ARG A 52 0.12 -8.36 -3.33
C ARG A 52 -0.70 -7.85 -4.51
N VAL A 53 -0.60 -6.56 -4.82
CA VAL A 53 -1.26 -5.97 -6.00
C VAL A 53 -0.72 -6.58 -7.29
N GLU A 54 0.59 -6.74 -7.39
CA GLU A 54 1.23 -7.35 -8.55
C GLU A 54 0.82 -8.82 -8.72
N HIS A 55 0.76 -9.59 -7.62
CA HIS A 55 0.24 -10.95 -7.62
C HIS A 55 -1.22 -11.02 -8.08
N CYS A 56 -2.08 -10.16 -7.54
CA CYS A 56 -3.49 -10.09 -7.93
C CYS A 56 -3.65 -9.76 -9.42
N ARG A 57 -2.82 -8.87 -9.98
CA ARG A 57 -2.81 -8.59 -11.43
C ARG A 57 -2.45 -9.82 -12.26
N LEU A 58 -1.50 -10.63 -11.81
CA LEU A 58 -1.14 -11.88 -12.48
C LEU A 58 -2.27 -12.92 -12.40
N GLU A 59 -2.94 -13.03 -11.26
CA GLU A 59 -4.11 -13.90 -11.10
C GLU A 59 -5.27 -13.49 -12.00
N ILE A 60 -5.55 -12.18 -12.10
CA ILE A 60 -6.59 -11.65 -13.02
C ILE A 60 -6.27 -12.07 -14.45
N ARG A 61 -5.05 -11.81 -14.94
CA ARG A 61 -4.65 -12.22 -16.30
C ARG A 61 -4.75 -13.73 -16.51
N THR A 62 -4.34 -14.51 -15.52
CA THR A 62 -4.43 -15.98 -15.60
C THR A 62 -5.89 -16.43 -15.65
N THR A 63 -6.76 -15.78 -14.91
CA THR A 63 -8.20 -16.06 -14.89
C THR A 63 -8.86 -15.66 -16.20
N GLU A 64 -8.51 -14.49 -16.75
CA GLU A 64 -8.96 -14.03 -18.08
C GLU A 64 -8.52 -15.02 -19.17
N MET A 65 -7.26 -15.47 -19.16
CA MET A 65 -6.80 -16.50 -20.11
C MET A 65 -7.57 -17.82 -19.99
N ARG A 66 -7.86 -18.27 -18.77
CA ARG A 66 -8.69 -19.47 -18.56
C ARG A 66 -10.12 -19.27 -19.03
N MET A 67 -10.67 -18.08 -18.79
CA MET A 67 -12.02 -17.72 -19.23
C MET A 67 -12.09 -17.74 -20.76
N ASP A 68 -11.11 -17.16 -21.46
CA ASP A 68 -11.03 -17.18 -22.92
C ASP A 68 -10.92 -18.61 -23.47
N GLN A 69 -10.16 -19.49 -22.80
CA GLN A 69 -10.06 -20.90 -23.20
C GLN A 69 -11.38 -21.64 -23.06
N LEU A 70 -12.11 -21.43 -21.95
CA LEU A 70 -13.39 -22.08 -21.68
C LEU A 70 -14.52 -21.52 -22.55
N LEU A 71 -14.53 -20.21 -22.80
CA LEU A 71 -15.50 -19.55 -23.67
C LEU A 71 -15.22 -19.74 -25.15
N ASN A 72 -14.08 -20.35 -25.51
CA ASN A 72 -13.77 -20.60 -26.90
C ASN A 72 -14.78 -21.58 -27.50
N ARG A 73 -15.57 -21.09 -28.46
CA ARG A 73 -16.62 -21.84 -29.17
C ARG A 73 -16.14 -23.18 -29.72
N PHE A 74 -14.88 -23.27 -30.15
CA PHE A 74 -14.31 -24.51 -30.68
C PHE A 74 -14.11 -25.58 -29.58
N VAL A 75 -13.67 -25.15 -28.40
CA VAL A 75 -13.48 -26.04 -27.23
C VAL A 75 -14.84 -26.53 -26.74
N ILE A 76 -15.83 -25.63 -26.62
CA ILE A 76 -17.19 -25.97 -26.21
C ILE A 76 -17.82 -26.98 -27.17
N ARG A 77 -17.70 -26.76 -28.49
CA ARG A 77 -18.23 -27.71 -29.49
C ARG A 77 -17.60 -29.08 -29.38
N LYS A 78 -16.27 -29.14 -29.23
CA LYS A 78 -15.53 -30.40 -29.09
C LYS A 78 -15.93 -31.15 -27.80
N GLN A 79 -16.07 -30.44 -26.68
CA GLN A 79 -16.56 -31.04 -25.43
C GLN A 79 -18.02 -31.52 -25.53
N LEU A 80 -18.89 -30.81 -26.26
CA LEU A 80 -20.26 -31.27 -26.48
C LEU A 80 -20.31 -32.54 -27.35
N GLU A 81 -19.48 -32.60 -28.38
CA GLU A 81 -19.34 -33.78 -29.24
C GLU A 81 -18.84 -35.00 -28.45
N GLU A 82 -17.82 -34.82 -27.60
CA GLU A 82 -17.32 -35.86 -26.69
C GLU A 82 -18.37 -36.34 -25.67
N ASN A 83 -19.26 -35.44 -25.22
CA ASN A 83 -20.36 -35.78 -24.32
C ASN A 83 -21.64 -36.26 -25.04
N GLY A 84 -21.60 -36.43 -26.37
CA GLY A 84 -22.76 -36.88 -27.17
C GLY A 84 -23.95 -35.91 -27.20
N SER A 85 -23.71 -34.64 -26.90
CA SER A 85 -24.73 -33.58 -26.83
C SER A 85 -24.58 -32.57 -27.96
N ASN A 86 -25.67 -31.93 -28.36
CA ASN A 86 -25.68 -30.90 -29.41
C ASN A 86 -26.11 -29.54 -28.87
N LEU A 87 -25.48 -28.47 -29.38
CA LEU A 87 -25.87 -27.11 -29.06
C LEU A 87 -27.28 -26.84 -29.60
N ARG A 88 -28.21 -26.46 -28.71
CA ARG A 88 -29.53 -25.97 -29.13
C ARG A 88 -29.44 -24.52 -29.58
N PRO A 89 -30.12 -24.13 -30.67
CA PRO A 89 -30.24 -22.74 -31.06
C PRO A 89 -31.09 -22.01 -30.02
N ILE A 90 -30.56 -20.91 -29.46
CA ILE A 90 -31.28 -20.01 -28.57
C ILE A 90 -31.87 -18.90 -29.44
N SER A 91 -33.17 -18.61 -29.27
CA SER A 91 -33.82 -17.48 -29.95
C SER A 91 -33.27 -16.16 -29.41
N LEU A 92 -32.99 -15.20 -30.30
CA LEU A 92 -32.51 -13.86 -29.92
C LEU A 92 -33.50 -13.10 -29.01
N ALA A 93 -34.78 -13.48 -29.02
CA ALA A 93 -35.80 -12.88 -28.16
C ALA A 93 -35.63 -13.20 -26.66
N VAL A 94 -34.72 -14.10 -26.28
CA VAL A 94 -34.48 -14.54 -24.89
C VAL A 94 -33.09 -14.08 -24.39
N VAL A 95 -32.35 -13.33 -25.21
CA VAL A 95 -31.03 -12.83 -24.84
C VAL A 95 -31.20 -11.46 -24.18
N GLU A 96 -30.81 -11.36 -22.91
CA GLU A 96 -30.70 -10.09 -22.19
C GLU A 96 -29.25 -9.59 -22.28
N GLU A 97 -29.07 -8.38 -22.80
CA GLU A 97 -27.76 -7.73 -22.86
C GLU A 97 -27.51 -7.00 -21.54
N ILE A 98 -26.48 -7.43 -20.81
CA ILE A 98 -26.08 -6.80 -19.54
C ILE A 98 -25.01 -5.77 -19.86
N ASP A 99 -25.35 -4.49 -19.71
CA ASP A 99 -24.38 -3.40 -19.83
C ASP A 99 -23.27 -3.54 -18.78
N PRO A 100 -22.00 -3.25 -19.13
CA PRO A 100 -20.92 -3.26 -18.17
C PRO A 100 -21.21 -2.26 -17.05
N ALA A 101 -21.08 -2.70 -15.80
CA ALA A 101 -21.31 -1.86 -14.64
C ALA A 101 -20.54 -0.53 -14.77
N PRO A 102 -21.19 0.62 -14.55
CA PRO A 102 -20.53 1.91 -14.69
C PRO A 102 -19.30 1.95 -13.79
N PRO A 103 -18.16 2.50 -14.25
CA PRO A 103 -16.94 2.55 -13.46
C PRO A 103 -17.27 3.27 -12.14
N LEU A 104 -17.04 2.57 -11.03
CA LEU A 104 -17.18 3.11 -9.69
C LEU A 104 -16.45 4.46 -9.66
N ARG A 105 -17.18 5.57 -9.47
CA ARG A 105 -16.57 6.89 -9.29
C ARG A 105 -15.63 6.78 -8.10
N ARG A 106 -14.33 6.61 -8.36
CA ARG A 106 -13.30 6.85 -7.36
C ARG A 106 -13.40 8.32 -7.01
N SER A 107 -14.10 8.60 -5.91
CA SER A 107 -14.07 9.88 -5.23
C SER A 107 -12.61 10.12 -4.84
N MET A 108 -11.85 10.77 -5.72
CA MET A 108 -10.56 11.30 -5.36
C MET A 108 -10.84 12.44 -4.39
N ALA A 109 -10.69 12.15 -3.10
CA ALA A 109 -10.58 13.18 -2.09
C ALA A 109 -9.36 14.04 -2.46
N SER A 110 -9.64 15.18 -3.08
CA SER A 110 -8.68 16.25 -3.30
C SER A 110 -8.25 16.78 -1.94
N ALA A 111 -7.22 16.18 -1.35
CA ALA A 111 -6.43 16.84 -0.33
C ALA A 111 -5.57 17.90 -1.05
N ALA A 112 -6.15 19.09 -1.21
CA ALA A 112 -5.41 20.29 -1.57
C ALA A 112 -4.94 20.98 -0.27
N PRO A 113 -3.78 21.66 -0.32
CA PRO A 113 -2.86 21.90 0.81
C PRO A 113 -3.35 22.91 1.86
#